data_AF-A0A4R5A6R1-F1
#
_entry.id   AF-A0A4R5A6R1-F1
#
_cell.length_a   1.000
_cell.length_b   1.000
_cell.length_c   1.000
_cell.angle_alpha   90.00
_cell.angle_beta   90.00
_cell.angle_gamma   90.00
#
_symmetry.space_group_name_H-M   'P 1'
#
loop_
_entity.id
_entity.type
_entity.pdbx_description
1 polymer ?
#
loop_
_entity_poly.entity_id
_entity_poly.type
_entity_poly.pdbx_seq_one_letter_code
_entity_poly.pdbx_strand_id
1 'polypeptide(L)'
;MSGMRFDLDEPLIPDDHALHGLVDPATMAALEEEWKAAKVDQWCAVAGLRHAAAGLRSATGRPDAAPIEFVLTDAEHKATNSNRVRRALTAYQQAATLYEGVRVHLADLRNRATAPGT
;
A
#
# COMPACT_ATOMS: atom_id res chain seq x y z
N MET A 1 -15.48 -0.90 13.88
CA MET A 1 -14.58 -0.59 12.74
C MET A 1 -13.22 -0.24 13.30
N SER A 2 -12.25 -1.17 13.29
CA SER A 2 -10.86 -0.79 13.57
C SER A 2 -10.37 0.07 12.41
N GLY A 3 -10.28 1.38 12.65
CA GLY A 3 -9.58 2.28 11.74
C GLY A 3 -8.13 1.84 11.67
N MET A 4 -7.67 1.41 10.50
CA MET A 4 -6.25 1.14 10.24
C MET A 4 -5.49 2.44 10.55
N ARG A 5 -4.84 2.50 11.71
CA ARG A 5 -4.07 3.66 12.15
C ARG A 5 -2.76 3.62 11.38
N PHE A 6 -2.62 4.52 10.41
CA PHE A 6 -1.34 4.73 9.75
C PHE A 6 -0.46 5.51 10.71
N ASP A 7 0.55 4.84 11.23
CA ASP A 7 1.61 5.49 11.97
C ASP A 7 2.64 6.01 10.97
N LEU A 8 2.61 7.32 10.74
CA LEU A 8 3.59 8.01 9.88
C LEU A 8 4.93 8.19 10.59
N ASP A 9 4.93 8.10 11.92
CA ASP A 9 6.10 8.21 12.77
C ASP A 9 6.68 6.83 13.11
N GLU A 10 6.16 5.76 12.48
CA GLU A 10 6.72 4.41 12.63
C GLU A 10 8.20 4.46 12.26
N PRO A 11 9.12 4.11 13.17
CA PRO A 11 10.53 4.12 12.86
C PRO A 11 10.86 3.04 11.83
N LEU A 12 11.81 3.34 10.94
CA LEU A 12 12.34 2.39 9.96
C LEU A 12 12.78 1.08 10.64
N ILE A 13 13.34 1.20 11.84
CA ILE A 13 13.82 0.09 12.67
C ILE A 13 13.06 0.12 14.00
N PRO A 14 12.29 -0.93 14.36
CA PRO A 14 11.47 -0.92 15.57
C PRO A 14 12.27 -0.91 16.89
N ASP A 15 13.54 -1.32 16.86
CA ASP A 15 14.43 -1.39 18.02
C ASP A 15 15.65 -0.48 17.80
N ASP A 16 15.82 0.51 18.68
CA ASP A 16 16.98 1.44 18.75
C ASP A 16 18.33 0.73 18.99
N HIS A 17 18.33 -0.57 19.29
CA HIS A 17 19.52 -1.29 19.73
C HIS A 17 20.26 -2.10 18.65
N ALA A 18 19.74 -2.23 17.42
CA ALA A 18 20.19 -3.31 16.55
C ALA A 18 21.34 -3.00 15.55
N LEU A 19 21.67 -1.75 15.23
CA LEU A 19 22.46 -1.47 14.01
C LEU A 19 23.59 -0.45 14.11
N HIS A 20 23.95 0.00 15.32
CA HIS A 20 25.14 0.84 15.53
C HIS A 20 26.43 0.11 15.07
N GLY A 21 26.77 0.21 13.79
CA GLY A 21 27.99 -0.33 13.19
C GLY A 21 27.83 -1.13 11.89
N LEU A 22 26.61 -1.46 11.43
CA LEU A 22 26.41 -2.27 10.20
C LEU A 22 26.16 -1.43 8.94
N VAL A 23 25.61 -0.24 9.11
CA VAL A 23 25.36 0.75 8.06
C VAL A 23 25.95 2.07 8.54
N ASP A 24 26.65 2.81 7.68
CA ASP A 24 27.23 4.08 8.08
C ASP A 24 26.13 5.12 8.39
N PRO A 25 26.38 6.08 9.30
CA PRO A 25 25.36 7.04 9.72
C PRO A 25 24.76 7.88 8.60
N ALA A 26 25.50 8.18 7.54
CA ALA A 26 25.00 8.98 6.43
C ALA A 26 24.03 8.17 5.55
N THR A 27 24.36 6.91 5.27
CA THR A 27 23.44 5.97 4.61
C THR A 27 22.19 5.73 5.44
N MET A 28 22.33 5.60 6.77
CA MET A 28 21.18 5.44 7.65
C MET A 28 20.26 6.67 7.62
N ALA A 29 20.82 7.88 7.71
CA ALA A 29 20.04 9.12 7.60
C ALA A 29 19.28 9.21 6.26
N ALA A 30 19.93 8.85 5.15
CA ALA A 30 19.29 8.84 3.82
C ALA A 30 18.14 7.82 3.74
N LEU A 31 18.33 6.62 4.29
CA LEU A 31 17.29 5.59 4.35
C LEU A 31 16.10 6.02 5.23
N GLU A 32 16.33 6.74 6.33
CA GLU A 32 15.25 7.29 7.16
C GLU A 32 14.44 8.38 6.47
N GLU A 33 15.09 9.26 5.70
CA GLU A 33 14.39 10.25 4.86
C GLU A 33 13.54 9.56 3.79
N GLU A 34 14.11 8.57 3.10
CA GLU A 34 13.41 7.77 2.09
C GLU A 34 12.22 6.99 2.71
N TRP A 35 12.40 6.44 3.91
CA TRP A 35 11.35 5.76 4.66
C TRP A 35 10.17 6.70 4.98
N LYS A 36 10.44 7.90 5.50
CA LYS A 36 9.39 8.88 5.81
C LYS A 36 8.59 9.26 4.56
N ALA A 37 9.27 9.49 3.43
CA ALA A 37 8.62 9.74 2.16
C ALA A 37 7.75 8.54 1.71
N ALA A 38 8.30 7.33 1.74
CA ALA A 38 7.59 6.11 1.36
C ALA A 38 6.37 5.81 2.26
N LYS A 39 6.40 6.21 3.54
CA LYS A 39 5.25 6.11 4.45
C LYS A 39 4.11 7.06 4.08
N VAL A 40 4.43 8.27 3.59
CA VAL A 40 3.43 9.17 3.01
C VAL A 40 2.83 8.57 1.75
N ASP A 41 3.66 8.01 0.86
CA ASP A 41 3.18 7.30 -0.34
C ASP A 41 2.28 6.12 0.02
N GLN A 42 2.59 5.39 1.09
CA GLN A 42 1.79 4.26 1.57
C GLN A 42 0.40 4.73 2.00
N TRP A 43 0.33 5.85 2.73
CA TRP A 43 -0.93 6.45 3.15
C TRP A 43 -1.78 6.87 1.94
N CYS A 44 -1.17 7.57 0.97
CA CYS A 44 -1.81 7.95 -0.29
C CYS A 44 -2.30 6.73 -1.08
N ALA A 45 -1.49 5.68 -1.19
CA ALA A 45 -1.82 4.45 -1.90
C ALA A 45 -2.99 3.71 -1.25
N VAL A 46 -3.04 3.62 0.10
CA VAL A 46 -4.18 3.02 0.80
C VAL A 46 -5.44 3.86 0.65
N ALA A 47 -5.34 5.19 0.73
CA ALA A 47 -6.48 6.06 0.48
C ALA A 47 -7.03 5.86 -0.95
N GLY A 48 -6.14 5.80 -1.95
CA GLY A 48 -6.48 5.52 -3.35
C GLY A 48 -7.13 4.15 -3.53
N LEU A 49 -6.56 3.09 -2.95
CA LEU A 49 -7.12 1.74 -3.00
C LEU A 49 -8.50 1.65 -2.35
N ARG A 50 -8.71 2.30 -1.20
CA ARG A 50 -10.03 2.39 -0.55
C ARG A 50 -11.04 3.12 -1.40
N HIS A 51 -10.64 4.24 -2.00
CA HIS A 51 -11.51 5.01 -2.89
C HIS A 51 -11.91 4.18 -4.13
N ALA A 52 -10.95 3.51 -4.76
CA ALA A 52 -11.21 2.64 -5.90
C ALA A 52 -12.11 1.45 -5.52
N ALA A 53 -11.91 0.86 -4.34
CA ALA A 53 -12.77 -0.21 -3.81
C ALA A 53 -14.21 0.25 -3.59
N ALA A 54 -14.42 1.47 -3.08
CA ALA A 54 -15.76 2.07 -2.95
C ALA A 54 -16.40 2.35 -4.32
N GLY A 55 -15.61 2.83 -5.28
CA GLY A 55 -16.04 3.02 -6.67
C GLY A 55 -16.47 1.70 -7.33
N LEU A 56 -15.71 0.63 -7.13
CA LEU A 56 -16.01 -0.71 -7.64
C LEU A 56 -17.31 -1.27 -7.04
N ARG A 57 -17.48 -1.16 -5.72
CA ARG A 57 -18.73 -1.50 -5.01
C ARG A 57 -19.93 -0.76 -5.59
N SER A 58 -19.78 0.54 -5.82
CA SER A 58 -20.84 1.37 -6.40
C SER A 58 -21.15 0.98 -7.85
N ALA A 59 -20.14 0.67 -8.65
CA ALA A 59 -20.31 0.28 -10.05
C ALA A 59 -20.98 -1.10 -10.21
N THR A 60 -20.71 -2.02 -9.27
CA THR A 60 -21.31 -3.37 -9.24
C THR A 60 -22.71 -3.40 -8.61
N GLY A 61 -23.17 -2.29 -8.02
CA GLY A 61 -24.45 -2.20 -7.31
C GLY A 61 -24.42 -2.87 -5.94
N ARG A 62 -23.24 -2.93 -5.31
CA ARG A 62 -22.98 -3.61 -4.04
C ARG A 62 -22.31 -2.67 -3.02
N PRO A 63 -22.92 -1.52 -2.67
CA PRO A 63 -22.32 -0.55 -1.76
C PRO A 63 -22.00 -1.15 -0.38
N ASP A 64 -22.84 -2.08 0.10
CA ASP A 64 -22.76 -2.67 1.43
C ASP A 64 -22.11 -4.07 1.46
N ALA A 65 -21.51 -4.52 0.35
CA ALA A 65 -20.91 -5.85 0.31
C ALA A 65 -19.63 -5.94 1.15
N ALA A 66 -19.65 -6.91 2.07
CA ALA A 66 -18.48 -7.54 2.66
C ALA A 66 -17.69 -8.32 1.59
N PRO A 67 -16.58 -8.97 1.98
CA PRO A 67 -15.19 -8.79 1.52
C PRO A 67 -14.96 -8.31 0.06
N ILE A 68 -13.86 -7.58 -0.17
CA ILE A 68 -13.57 -7.00 -1.50
C ILE A 68 -13.42 -8.07 -2.60
N GLU A 69 -13.00 -9.27 -2.22
CA GLU A 69 -12.82 -10.45 -3.08
C GLU A 69 -14.12 -10.81 -3.81
N PHE A 70 -15.26 -10.79 -3.10
CA PHE A 70 -16.56 -11.07 -3.71
C PHE A 70 -16.97 -9.99 -4.72
N VAL A 71 -16.67 -8.73 -4.42
CA VAL A 71 -16.94 -7.60 -5.33
C VAL A 71 -16.07 -7.70 -6.58
N LEU A 72 -14.82 -8.17 -6.46
CA LEU A 72 -13.93 -8.40 -7.59
C LEU A 72 -14.45 -9.50 -8.51
N THR A 73 -14.83 -10.65 -7.94
CA THR A 73 -15.42 -11.74 -8.72
C THR A 73 -16.69 -11.27 -9.45
N ASP A 74 -17.61 -10.57 -8.78
CA ASP A 74 -18.81 -10.04 -9.43
C ASP A 74 -18.49 -9.00 -10.53
N ALA A 75 -17.48 -8.16 -10.29
CA ALA A 75 -17.01 -7.18 -11.26
C ALA A 75 -16.43 -7.84 -12.52
N GLU A 76 -15.65 -8.91 -12.38
CA GLU A 76 -15.09 -9.66 -13.51
C GLU A 76 -16.20 -10.22 -14.43
N HIS A 77 -17.23 -10.82 -13.83
CA HIS A 77 -18.38 -11.31 -14.60
C HIS A 77 -19.13 -10.17 -15.32
N LYS A 78 -19.36 -9.05 -14.62
CA LYS A 78 -20.12 -7.90 -15.16
C LYS A 78 -19.33 -7.01 -16.12
N ALA A 79 -18.00 -7.02 -16.08
CA ALA A 79 -17.14 -6.19 -16.92
C ALA A 79 -17.28 -6.49 -18.43
N THR A 80 -17.72 -7.70 -18.78
CA THR A 80 -18.04 -8.11 -20.16
C THR A 80 -19.14 -7.23 -20.76
N ASN A 81 -20.18 -6.93 -19.96
CA ASN A 81 -21.40 -6.25 -20.40
C ASN A 81 -21.51 -4.80 -19.93
N SER A 82 -20.60 -4.32 -19.07
CA SER A 82 -20.65 -2.96 -18.51
C SER A 82 -19.31 -2.24 -18.57
N ASN A 83 -19.24 -1.20 -19.41
CA ASN A 83 -18.09 -0.29 -19.50
C ASN A 83 -17.81 0.41 -18.16
N ARG A 84 -18.86 0.72 -17.39
CA ARG A 84 -18.73 1.35 -16.06
C ARG A 84 -18.01 0.42 -15.09
N VAL A 85 -18.43 -0.85 -15.02
CA VAL A 85 -17.80 -1.87 -14.16
C VAL A 85 -16.37 -2.13 -14.61
N ARG A 86 -16.13 -2.23 -15.93
CA ARG A 86 -14.79 -2.45 -16.48
C ARG A 86 -13.81 -1.34 -16.07
N ARG A 87 -14.21 -0.07 -16.21
CA ARG A 87 -13.38 1.08 -15.79
C ARG A 87 -13.10 1.06 -14.28
N ALA A 88 -14.12 0.76 -13.47
CA ALA A 88 -13.96 0.68 -12.03
C ALA A 88 -13.01 -0.47 -11.61
N LEU A 89 -13.11 -1.63 -12.28
CA LEU A 89 -12.22 -2.76 -12.06
C LEU A 89 -10.78 -2.43 -12.41
N THR A 90 -10.55 -1.79 -13.57
CA THR A 90 -9.21 -1.31 -13.96
C THR A 90 -8.65 -0.31 -12.95
N ALA A 91 -9.44 0.66 -12.49
CA ALA A 91 -9.00 1.63 -11.49
C ALA A 91 -8.62 0.95 -10.16
N TYR A 92 -9.38 -0.05 -9.72
CA TYR A 92 -9.04 -0.84 -8.55
C TYR A 92 -7.73 -1.61 -8.74
N GLN A 93 -7.56 -2.29 -9.88
CA GLN A 93 -6.34 -3.04 -10.18
C GLN A 93 -5.10 -2.13 -10.20
N GLN A 94 -5.20 -0.95 -10.83
CA GLN A 94 -4.12 0.04 -10.82
C GLN A 94 -3.78 0.51 -9.40
N ALA A 95 -4.79 0.84 -8.59
CA ALA A 95 -4.56 1.24 -7.21
C ALA A 95 -3.95 0.11 -6.36
N ALA A 96 -4.34 -1.15 -6.60
CA ALA A 96 -3.77 -2.31 -5.93
C ALA A 96 -2.30 -2.53 -6.31
N THR A 97 -1.94 -2.38 -7.59
CA THR A 97 -0.56 -2.43 -8.07
C THR A 97 0.30 -1.34 -7.43
N LEU A 98 -0.20 -0.11 -7.34
CA LEU A 98 0.50 0.99 -6.67
C LEU A 98 0.73 0.69 -5.18
N TYR A 99 -0.32 0.23 -4.48
CA TYR A 99 -0.22 -0.14 -3.08
C TYR A 99 0.82 -1.24 -2.84
N GLU A 100 0.83 -2.30 -3.66
CA GLU A 100 1.81 -3.37 -3.51
C GLU A 100 3.23 -2.89 -3.84
N GLY A 101 3.39 -2.02 -4.84
CA GLY A 101 4.67 -1.40 -5.17
C GLY A 101 5.26 -0.62 -3.98
N VAL A 102 4.44 0.19 -3.31
CA VAL A 102 4.87 0.91 -2.10
C VAL A 102 5.19 -0.05 -0.95
N ARG A 103 4.39 -1.12 -0.80
CA ARG A 103 4.63 -2.15 0.22
C ARG A 103 5.98 -2.85 0.03
N VAL A 104 6.31 -3.21 -1.21
CA VAL A 104 7.60 -3.81 -1.58
C VAL A 104 8.74 -2.83 -1.35
N HIS A 105 8.56 -1.56 -1.73
CA HIS A 105 9.57 -0.53 -1.50
C HIS A 105 9.89 -0.32 -0.02
N LEU A 106 8.87 -0.23 0.85
CA LEU A 106 9.08 -0.14 2.30
C LEU A 106 9.82 -1.37 2.84
N ALA A 107 9.50 -2.57 2.35
CA ALA A 107 10.21 -3.78 2.74
C ALA A 107 11.69 -3.75 2.29
N ASP A 108 11.98 -3.25 1.08
CA ASP A 108 13.34 -3.05 0.59
C ASP A 108 14.14 -2.06 1.45
N LEU A 109 13.55 -0.92 1.82
CA LEU A 109 14.19 0.05 2.71
C LEU A 109 14.54 -0.57 4.06
N ARG A 110 13.62 -1.36 4.63
CA ARG A 110 13.87 -2.07 5.89
C ARG A 110 14.95 -3.15 5.74
N ASN A 111 15.01 -3.84 4.60
CA ASN A 111 16.09 -4.81 4.31
C ASN A 111 17.45 -4.12 4.15
N ARG A 112 17.52 -3.01 3.42
CA ARG A 112 18.75 -2.20 3.24
C ARG A 112 19.25 -1.63 4.57
N ALA A 113 18.34 -1.26 5.45
CA ALA A 113 18.68 -0.78 6.79
C ALA A 113 19.19 -1.89 7.71
N THR A 114 18.89 -3.16 7.45
CA THR A 114 19.20 -4.30 8.33
C THR A 114 20.29 -5.23 7.78
N ALA A 115 20.72 -5.05 6.54
CA ALA A 115 21.81 -5.81 5.92
C ALA A 115 23.19 -5.22 6.29
N PRO A 116 24.20 -6.05 6.64
CA PRO A 116 25.57 -5.58 6.80
C PRO A 116 26.09 -4.97 5.49
N GLY A 117 26.70 -3.78 5.56
CA GLY A 117 27.48 -3.26 4.45
C GLY A 117 28.61 -4.23 4.09
N THR A 118 28.63 -4.72 2.85
CA THR A 118 29.75 -5.49 2.29
C THR A 118 30.91 -4.58 1.93
#